data_AF-A0A182HA11-F1
#
_entry.id   AF-A0A182HA11-F1
#
_cell.length_a   1.000
_cell.length_b   1.000
_cell.length_c   1.000
_cell.angle_alpha   90.00
_cell.angle_beta   90.00
_cell.angle_gamma   90.00
#
_symmetry.space_group_name_H-M   'P 1'
#
loop_
_entity.id
_entity.type
_entity.pdbx_description
1 polymer ?
#
loop_
_entity_poly.entity_id
_entity_poly.type
_entity_poly.pdbx_seq_one_letter_code
_entity_poly.pdbx_strand_id
1 'polypeptide(L)'
;MISYFAWLNTVMANVWKLTVARRWKIREKAWYVLNHIYAHTVALTLTAMVYIYHMRNPTFGEISCWFRTEREQSYFVYLPLSVMLSINIFLFVWTSYHLHASGDDISPDRKKALRYKCMLYLKLFLLAGLIWIFEIISFHVEDGRLHRSWFWFLIDSINCLHGVLIFFVLIVWRQRIKRELSGRKVLCFRYPASWAQLKDDEQEQLAEEEAAGRDYGKYDLIIK
;
A
#
# COMPACT_ATOMS: atom_id res chain seq x y z
N MET A 1 -11.54 2.29 1.91
CA MET A 1 -10.57 3.38 2.17
C MET A 1 -9.73 3.13 3.41
N ILE A 2 -10.30 3.11 4.62
CA ILE A 2 -9.59 2.72 5.86
C ILE A 2 -8.87 1.38 5.71
N SER A 3 -9.56 0.35 5.19
CA SER A 3 -8.96 -0.97 4.95
C SER A 3 -7.80 -0.95 3.95
N TYR A 4 -7.82 -0.03 2.98
CA TYR A 4 -6.74 0.14 2.01
C TYR A 4 -5.50 0.74 2.67
N PHE A 5 -5.65 1.75 3.53
CA PHE A 5 -4.55 2.31 4.33
C PHE A 5 -4.04 1.34 5.40
N ALA A 6 -4.93 0.54 6.00
CA ALA A 6 -4.56 -0.56 6.89
C ALA A 6 -3.67 -1.57 6.18
N TRP A 7 -4.04 -1.95 4.96
CA TRP A 7 -3.24 -2.84 4.12
C TRP A 7 -1.87 -2.23 3.77
N LEU A 8 -1.81 -0.94 3.41
CA LEU A 8 -0.53 -0.25 3.19
C LEU A 8 0.37 -0.29 4.44
N ASN A 9 -0.19 -0.03 5.64
CA ASN A 9 0.53 -0.14 6.91
C ASN A 9 1.07 -1.55 7.15
N THR A 10 0.26 -2.58 6.94
CA THR A 10 0.67 -3.98 7.04
C THR A 10 1.83 -4.31 6.10
N VAL A 11 1.75 -3.84 4.86
CA VAL A 11 2.78 -4.06 3.85
C VAL A 11 4.09 -3.35 4.22
N MET A 12 4.02 -2.08 4.64
CA MET A 12 5.20 -1.33 5.08
C MET A 12 5.83 -1.93 6.33
N ALA A 13 5.01 -2.38 7.29
CA ALA A 13 5.49 -3.09 8.47
C ALA A 13 6.20 -4.39 8.11
N ASN A 14 5.71 -5.12 7.10
CA ASN A 14 6.37 -6.33 6.60
C ASN A 14 7.73 -6.02 5.97
N VAL A 15 7.83 -4.99 5.13
CA VAL A 15 9.11 -4.56 4.55
C VAL A 15 10.07 -4.11 5.64
N TRP A 16 9.62 -3.29 6.59
CA TRP A 16 10.39 -2.83 7.75
C TRP A 16 10.91 -4.00 8.60
N LYS A 17 10.10 -5.04 8.81
CA LYS A 17 10.54 -6.24 9.52
C LYS A 17 11.67 -6.95 8.78
N LEU A 18 11.57 -7.05 7.45
CA LEU A 18 12.57 -7.71 6.61
C LEU A 18 13.89 -6.91 6.50
N THR A 19 13.83 -5.59 6.73
CA THR A 19 14.98 -4.66 6.60
C THR A 19 15.64 -4.37 7.95
N VAL A 20 14.88 -3.82 8.89
CA VAL A 20 15.34 -3.27 10.17
C VAL A 20 15.23 -4.31 11.28
N ALA A 21 14.06 -4.92 11.43
CA ALA A 21 13.81 -5.84 12.55
C ALA A 21 14.19 -7.30 12.24
N ARG A 22 15.23 -7.53 11.42
CA ARG A 22 15.66 -8.86 10.98
C ARG A 22 16.02 -9.80 12.15
N ARG A 23 16.47 -9.23 13.28
CA ARG A 23 16.83 -9.98 14.49
C ARG A 23 15.60 -10.54 15.22
N TRP A 24 14.40 -10.05 14.93
CA TRP A 24 13.17 -10.50 15.58
C TRP A 24 12.74 -11.85 15.02
N LYS A 25 12.97 -12.92 15.80
CA LYS A 25 12.58 -14.29 15.46
C LYS A 25 11.08 -14.56 15.67
N ILE A 26 10.23 -13.71 15.10
CA ILE A 26 8.78 -13.93 15.12
C ILE A 26 8.41 -14.88 13.99
N ARG A 27 7.80 -16.02 14.35
CA ARG A 27 7.28 -17.01 13.40
C ARG A 27 6.35 -16.34 12.38
N GLU A 28 6.53 -16.65 11.11
CA GLU A 28 5.80 -16.02 9.99
C GLU A 28 4.28 -16.09 10.16
N LYS A 29 3.76 -17.27 10.53
CA LYS A 29 2.33 -17.44 10.83
C LYS A 29 1.84 -16.48 11.90
N ALA A 30 2.64 -16.25 12.96
CA ALA A 30 2.27 -15.33 14.03
C ALA A 30 2.30 -13.87 13.55
N TRP A 31 3.29 -13.50 12.73
CA TRP A 31 3.36 -12.15 12.14
C TRP A 31 2.20 -11.88 11.18
N TYR A 32 1.86 -12.84 10.34
CA TYR A 32 0.70 -12.76 9.44
C TYR A 32 -0.60 -12.59 10.23
N VAL A 33 -0.83 -13.41 11.25
CA VAL A 33 -2.01 -13.32 12.12
C VAL A 33 -2.06 -11.96 12.83
N LEU A 34 -0.94 -11.48 13.38
CA LEU A 34 -0.87 -10.16 14.02
C LEU A 34 -1.25 -9.03 13.07
N ASN A 35 -0.78 -9.08 11.82
CA ASN A 35 -1.13 -8.08 10.81
C ASN A 35 -2.62 -8.13 10.44
N HIS A 36 -3.20 -9.31 10.32
CA HIS A 36 -4.64 -9.45 10.10
C HIS A 36 -5.45 -8.93 11.29
N ILE A 37 -5.06 -9.26 12.51
CA ILE A 37 -5.69 -8.74 13.72
C ILE A 37 -5.62 -7.22 13.72
N TYR A 38 -4.46 -6.63 13.45
CA TYR A 38 -4.29 -5.18 13.35
C TYR A 38 -5.29 -4.55 12.37
N ALA A 39 -5.38 -5.08 11.14
CA ALA A 39 -6.27 -4.53 10.13
C ALA A 39 -7.75 -4.59 10.54
N HIS A 40 -8.19 -5.71 11.13
CA HIS A 40 -9.56 -5.85 11.62
C HIS A 40 -9.84 -4.96 12.83
N THR A 41 -8.90 -4.89 13.78
CA THR A 41 -9.03 -4.04 14.97
C THR A 41 -9.21 -2.58 14.57
N VAL A 42 -8.38 -2.05 13.66
CA VAL A 42 -8.52 -0.66 13.21
C VAL A 42 -9.90 -0.41 12.58
N ALA A 43 -10.34 -1.31 11.68
CA ALA A 43 -11.63 -1.17 11.03
C ALA A 43 -12.81 -1.24 12.01
N LEU A 44 -12.78 -2.20 12.95
CA LEU A 44 -13.82 -2.39 13.96
C LEU A 44 -13.86 -1.22 14.94
N THR A 45 -12.72 -0.75 15.42
CA THR A 45 -12.64 0.38 16.34
C THR A 45 -13.22 1.65 15.70
N LEU A 46 -12.84 1.97 14.46
CA LEU A 46 -13.38 3.15 13.77
C LEU A 46 -14.87 3.03 13.50
N THR A 47 -15.33 1.84 13.07
CA THR A 47 -16.77 1.59 12.85
C THR A 47 -17.56 1.72 14.15
N ALA A 48 -17.07 1.17 15.25
CA ALA A 48 -17.71 1.26 16.56
C ALA A 48 -17.76 2.72 17.05
N MET A 49 -16.68 3.50 16.88
CA MET A 49 -16.66 4.92 17.23
C MET A 49 -17.73 5.70 16.46
N VAL A 50 -17.84 5.49 15.14
CA VAL A 50 -18.85 6.13 14.30
C VAL A 50 -20.26 5.70 14.71
N TYR A 51 -20.48 4.41 14.95
CA TYR A 51 -21.79 3.88 15.38
C TYR A 51 -22.23 4.47 16.73
N ILE A 52 -21.34 4.48 17.73
CA ILE A 52 -21.62 5.04 19.06
C ILE A 52 -21.92 6.53 18.98
N TYR A 53 -21.21 7.27 18.13
CA TYR A 53 -21.47 8.69 17.91
C TYR A 53 -22.84 8.90 17.26
N HIS A 54 -23.17 8.11 16.23
CA HIS A 54 -24.45 8.19 15.53
C HIS A 54 -25.65 7.85 16.42
N MET A 55 -25.51 6.85 17.29
CA MET A 55 -26.56 6.49 18.26
C MET A 55 -26.90 7.64 19.23
N ARG A 56 -25.95 8.55 19.49
CA ARG A 56 -26.17 9.73 20.33
C ARG A 56 -26.59 10.95 19.53
N ASN A 57 -26.14 11.06 18.29
CA ASN A 57 -26.44 12.16 17.38
C ASN A 57 -26.76 11.56 16.00
N PRO A 58 -28.05 11.37 15.65
CA PRO A 58 -28.43 10.73 14.40
C PRO A 58 -28.19 11.66 13.20
N THR A 59 -26.93 11.93 12.86
CA THR A 59 -26.55 12.92 11.84
C THR A 59 -26.32 12.32 10.45
N PHE A 60 -26.23 11.00 10.30
CA PHE A 60 -26.10 10.38 8.97
C PHE A 60 -27.39 10.50 8.16
N GLY A 61 -27.27 10.83 6.88
CA GLY A 61 -28.41 10.74 5.96
C GLY A 61 -29.36 11.94 5.99
N GLU A 62 -29.13 12.94 6.84
CA GLU A 62 -30.05 14.08 6.97
C GLU A 62 -30.00 15.04 5.77
N ILE A 63 -28.80 15.41 5.31
CA ILE A 63 -28.58 16.38 4.21
C ILE A 63 -27.91 15.72 3.00
N SER A 64 -27.04 14.74 3.25
CA SER A 64 -26.41 13.89 2.25
C SER A 64 -26.49 12.44 2.72
N CYS A 65 -26.27 11.46 1.83
CA CYS A 65 -26.13 10.05 2.22
C CYS A 65 -24.84 9.77 3.04
N TRP A 66 -24.16 10.81 3.53
CA TRP A 66 -22.90 10.79 4.25
C TRP A 66 -23.00 11.62 5.55
N PHE A 67 -21.88 11.84 6.24
CA PHE A 67 -21.84 12.68 7.45
C PHE A 67 -22.39 14.08 7.16
N ARG A 68 -23.19 14.60 8.10
CA ARG A 68 -23.84 15.91 7.96
C ARG A 68 -22.86 17.06 7.93
N THR A 69 -21.85 17.01 8.79
CA THR A 69 -20.90 18.11 8.95
C THR A 69 -19.50 17.73 8.48
N GLU A 70 -18.85 18.70 7.85
CA GLU A 70 -17.42 18.69 7.52
C GLU A 70 -16.56 18.24 8.71
N ARG A 71 -16.88 18.76 9.91
CA ARG A 71 -16.19 18.43 11.15
C ARG A 71 -16.25 16.94 11.50
N GLU A 72 -17.40 16.30 11.37
CA GLU A 72 -17.53 14.84 11.62
C GLU A 72 -16.67 14.04 10.62
N GLN A 73 -16.65 14.45 9.35
CA GLN A 73 -15.79 13.83 8.34
C GLN A 73 -14.31 14.00 8.68
N SER A 74 -13.88 15.19 9.10
CA SER A 74 -12.50 15.42 9.57
C SER A 74 -12.10 14.47 10.67
N TYR A 75 -12.94 14.31 11.70
CA TYR A 75 -12.60 13.51 12.88
C TYR A 75 -12.66 12.01 12.63
N PHE A 76 -13.69 11.50 11.96
CA PHE A 76 -13.89 10.05 11.81
C PHE A 76 -13.22 9.45 10.58
N VAL A 77 -12.86 10.28 9.60
CA VAL A 77 -12.32 9.81 8.33
C VAL A 77 -10.92 10.36 8.11
N TYR A 78 -10.75 11.68 7.97
CA TYR A 78 -9.47 12.28 7.60
C TYR A 78 -8.40 12.12 8.68
N LEU A 79 -8.74 12.25 9.96
CA LEU A 79 -7.81 12.11 11.07
C LEU A 79 -7.22 10.69 11.18
N PRO A 80 -8.02 9.60 11.24
CA PRO A 80 -7.48 8.24 11.22
C PRO A 80 -6.59 7.96 10.01
N LEU A 81 -6.96 8.43 8.82
CA LEU A 81 -6.17 8.25 7.60
C LEU A 81 -4.84 9.00 7.67
N SER A 82 -4.84 10.23 8.17
CA SER A 82 -3.63 11.02 8.37
C SER A 82 -2.66 10.34 9.35
N VAL A 83 -3.17 9.75 10.43
CA VAL A 83 -2.36 8.95 11.36
C VAL A 83 -1.77 7.73 10.66
N MET A 84 -2.57 6.99 9.89
CA MET A 84 -2.09 5.81 9.15
C MET A 84 -1.07 6.17 8.07
N LEU A 85 -1.27 7.30 7.38
CA LEU A 85 -0.32 7.84 6.40
C LEU A 85 1.01 8.19 7.07
N SER A 86 0.95 8.85 8.22
CA SER A 86 2.15 9.23 8.99
C SER A 86 2.96 8.02 9.44
N ILE A 87 2.30 6.95 9.89
CA ILE A 87 2.97 5.68 10.25
C ILE A 87 3.68 5.09 9.03
N ASN A 88 3.02 5.04 7.87
CA ASN A 88 3.64 4.57 6.62
C ASN A 88 4.88 5.38 6.23
N ILE A 89 4.81 6.72 6.31
CA ILE A 89 5.95 7.60 6.03
C ILE A 89 7.11 7.29 6.98
N PHE A 90 6.83 7.18 8.27
CA PHE A 90 7.84 6.86 9.28
C PHE A 90 8.53 5.52 9.00
N LEU A 91 7.76 4.46 8.76
CA LEU A 91 8.29 3.13 8.44
C LEU A 91 9.10 3.14 7.15
N PHE A 92 8.66 3.88 6.14
CA PHE A 92 9.35 4.03 4.88
C PHE A 92 10.71 4.75 5.03
N VAL A 93 10.73 5.88 5.75
CA VAL A 93 11.96 6.65 5.99
C VAL A 93 12.96 5.82 6.77
N TRP A 94 12.53 5.14 7.84
CA TRP A 94 13.40 4.28 8.63
C TRP A 94 13.95 3.13 7.78
N THR A 95 13.08 2.42 7.06
CA THR A 95 13.47 1.34 6.16
C THR A 95 14.51 1.80 5.14
N SER A 96 14.27 2.96 4.51
CA SER A 96 15.16 3.51 3.49
C SER A 96 16.51 3.92 4.08
N TYR A 97 16.52 4.61 5.22
CA TYR A 97 17.74 4.98 5.92
C TYR A 97 18.57 3.75 6.28
N HIS A 98 17.95 2.74 6.91
CA HIS A 98 18.63 1.51 7.27
C HIS A 98 19.17 0.76 6.03
N LEU A 99 18.39 0.72 4.95
CA LEU A 99 18.80 0.06 3.71
C LEU A 99 19.94 0.80 2.98
N HIS A 100 20.08 2.11 3.18
CA HIS A 100 21.24 2.86 2.71
C HIS A 100 22.46 2.66 3.63
N ALA A 101 22.27 2.69 4.95
CA ALA A 101 23.32 2.59 5.94
C ALA A 101 23.88 1.17 6.15
N SER A 102 23.09 0.12 5.95
CA SER A 102 23.54 -1.28 6.05
C SER A 102 24.36 -1.67 4.82
N GLY A 103 25.65 -1.33 4.84
CA GLY A 103 26.64 -1.69 3.83
C GLY A 103 26.88 -3.20 3.77
N ASP A 104 27.39 -3.77 4.86
CA ASP A 104 28.02 -5.11 4.86
C ASP A 104 27.15 -6.21 5.49
N ASP A 105 26.11 -5.86 6.24
CA ASP A 105 25.24 -6.83 6.95
C ASP A 105 24.22 -7.56 6.05
N ILE A 106 24.07 -7.11 4.80
CA ILE A 106 23.05 -7.58 3.85
C ILE A 106 23.74 -7.87 2.51
N SER A 107 23.56 -9.11 2.01
CA SER A 107 24.00 -9.50 0.66
C SER A 107 23.57 -8.44 -0.37
N PRO A 108 24.45 -8.07 -1.33
CA PRO A 108 24.12 -7.08 -2.36
C PRO A 108 22.85 -7.42 -3.14
N ASP A 109 22.59 -8.70 -3.40
CA ASP A 109 21.41 -9.18 -4.13
C ASP A 109 20.13 -9.01 -3.31
N ARG A 110 20.17 -9.43 -2.04
CA ARG A 110 19.06 -9.20 -1.09
C ARG A 110 18.77 -7.72 -0.89
N LYS A 111 19.81 -6.89 -0.83
CA LYS A 111 19.69 -5.43 -0.73
C LYS A 111 19.00 -4.85 -1.96
N LYS A 112 19.34 -5.33 -3.16
CA LYS A 112 18.69 -4.93 -4.43
C LYS A 112 17.22 -5.33 -4.47
N ALA A 113 16.88 -6.58 -4.15
CA ALA A 113 15.50 -7.06 -4.09
C ALA A 113 14.65 -6.25 -3.10
N LEU A 114 15.21 -5.93 -1.94
CA LEU A 114 14.54 -5.17 -0.90
C LEU A 114 14.35 -3.70 -1.26
N ARG A 115 15.33 -3.08 -1.96
CA ARG A 115 15.21 -1.74 -2.54
C ARG A 115 14.08 -1.70 -3.56
N TYR A 116 13.98 -2.72 -4.41
CA TYR A 116 12.91 -2.79 -5.40
C TYR A 116 11.54 -2.92 -4.76
N LYS A 117 11.38 -3.85 -3.79
CA LYS A 117 10.15 -3.96 -2.99
C LYS A 117 9.78 -2.62 -2.34
N CYS A 118 10.75 -1.98 -1.67
CA CYS A 118 10.58 -0.66 -1.06
C CYS A 118 10.14 0.40 -2.08
N MET A 119 10.75 0.46 -3.26
CA MET A 119 10.39 1.41 -4.33
C MET A 119 9.02 1.13 -4.94
N LEU A 120 8.64 -0.14 -5.13
CA LEU A 120 7.30 -0.50 -5.58
C LEU A 120 6.24 -0.02 -4.58
N TYR A 121 6.47 -0.29 -3.29
CA TYR A 121 5.54 0.15 -2.26
C TYR A 121 5.54 1.66 -2.05
N LEU A 122 6.68 2.33 -2.23
CA LEU A 122 6.74 3.79 -2.28
C LEU A 122 5.88 4.33 -3.42
N LYS A 123 5.97 3.76 -4.63
CA LYS A 123 5.13 4.19 -5.76
C LYS A 123 3.64 4.05 -5.43
N LEU A 124 3.24 2.94 -4.81
CA LEU A 124 1.85 2.73 -4.37
C LEU A 124 1.43 3.71 -3.28
N PHE A 125 2.31 3.92 -2.30
CA PHE A 125 2.10 4.86 -1.22
C PHE A 125 2.01 6.30 -1.71
N LEU A 126 2.86 6.73 -2.65
CA LEU A 126 2.80 8.06 -3.24
C LEU A 126 1.55 8.24 -4.09
N LEU A 127 1.18 7.22 -4.88
CA LEU A 127 -0.06 7.25 -5.66
C LEU A 127 -1.27 7.47 -4.76
N ALA A 128 -1.37 6.74 -3.65
CA ALA A 128 -2.44 6.93 -2.68
C ALA A 128 -2.30 8.21 -1.86
N GLY A 129 -1.13 8.44 -1.28
CA GLY A 129 -0.84 9.52 -0.36
C GLY A 129 -0.99 10.89 -1.01
N LEU A 130 -0.57 11.06 -2.26
CA LEU A 130 -0.75 12.33 -2.99
C LEU A 130 -2.23 12.64 -3.22
N ILE A 131 -3.01 11.65 -3.67
CA ILE A 131 -4.47 11.81 -3.82
C ILE A 131 -5.08 12.25 -2.49
N TRP A 132 -4.70 11.60 -1.39
CA TRP A 132 -5.20 11.93 -0.06
C TRP A 132 -4.77 13.29 0.48
N ILE A 133 -3.54 13.72 0.18
CA ILE A 133 -3.10 15.07 0.50
C ILE A 133 -3.94 16.09 -0.27
N PHE A 134 -4.23 15.84 -1.55
CA PHE A 134 -5.09 16.72 -2.32
C PHE A 134 -6.54 16.76 -1.80
N GLU A 135 -7.11 15.63 -1.38
CA GLU A 135 -8.44 15.59 -0.73
C GLU A 135 -8.48 16.39 0.59
N ILE A 136 -7.43 16.29 1.42
CA ILE A 136 -7.35 17.08 2.66
C ILE A 136 -7.23 18.58 2.35
N ILE A 137 -6.46 18.95 1.32
CA ILE A 137 -6.33 20.34 0.89
C ILE A 137 -7.66 20.83 0.29
N SER A 138 -8.36 20.02 -0.52
CA SER A 138 -9.64 20.38 -1.13
C SER A 138 -10.67 20.73 -0.06
N PHE A 139 -10.69 19.93 1.01
CA PHE A 139 -11.53 20.12 2.17
C PHE A 139 -11.21 21.41 2.93
N HIS A 140 -9.93 21.76 3.12
CA HIS A 140 -9.55 22.99 3.83
C HIS A 140 -9.66 24.26 3.00
N VAL A 141 -9.63 24.15 1.67
CA VAL A 141 -9.72 25.27 0.74
C VAL A 141 -11.18 25.43 0.29
N GLU A 142 -12.04 25.72 1.26
CA GLU A 142 -13.49 25.84 1.11
C GLU A 142 -13.95 27.20 0.53
N ASP A 143 -13.06 27.93 -0.17
CA ASP A 143 -13.46 29.08 -0.96
C ASP A 143 -14.09 28.56 -2.26
N GLY A 144 -15.43 28.51 -2.32
CA GLY A 144 -16.23 27.90 -3.41
C GLY A 144 -15.95 28.37 -4.85
N ARG A 145 -15.04 29.32 -5.07
CA ARG A 145 -14.49 29.67 -6.40
C ARG A 145 -13.36 28.74 -6.83
N LEU A 146 -12.54 28.24 -5.90
CA LEU A 146 -11.44 27.33 -6.22
C LEU A 146 -11.97 25.96 -6.62
N HIS A 147 -12.97 25.43 -5.90
CA HIS A 147 -13.54 24.09 -6.14
C HIS A 147 -14.13 23.92 -7.56
N ARG A 148 -14.51 25.01 -8.24
CA ARG A 148 -15.00 24.99 -9.63
C ARG A 148 -13.88 25.01 -10.68
N SER A 149 -12.61 25.04 -10.25
CA SER A 149 -11.47 24.98 -11.16
C SER A 149 -11.34 23.61 -11.80
N TRP A 150 -10.93 23.58 -13.07
CA TRP A 150 -10.57 22.35 -13.79
C TRP A 150 -9.55 21.48 -13.03
N PHE A 151 -8.74 22.09 -12.17
CA PHE A 151 -7.79 21.38 -11.32
C PHE A 151 -8.46 20.35 -10.40
N TRP A 152 -9.50 20.72 -9.66
CA TRP A 152 -10.17 19.81 -8.72
C TRP A 152 -10.91 18.69 -9.44
N PHE A 153 -11.58 19.03 -10.55
CA PHE A 153 -12.21 18.01 -11.41
C PHE A 153 -11.20 16.96 -11.90
N LEU A 154 -9.98 17.39 -12.26
CA LEU A 154 -8.90 16.48 -12.63
C LEU A 154 -8.47 15.59 -11.46
N ILE A 155 -8.29 16.16 -10.26
CA ILE A 155 -7.92 15.41 -9.05
C ILE A 155 -8.99 14.36 -8.71
N ASP A 156 -10.27 14.75 -8.69
CA ASP A 156 -11.38 13.84 -8.42
C ASP A 156 -11.45 12.71 -9.46
N SER A 157 -11.22 13.04 -10.74
CA SER A 157 -11.14 12.04 -11.81
C SER A 157 -10.00 11.05 -11.60
N ILE A 158 -8.82 11.52 -11.18
CA ILE A 158 -7.67 10.65 -10.85
C ILE A 158 -7.99 9.79 -9.62
N ASN A 159 -8.67 10.34 -8.61
CA ASN A 159 -9.11 9.62 -7.42
C ASN A 159 -10.09 8.48 -7.80
N CYS A 160 -11.07 8.74 -8.66
CA CYS A 160 -11.97 7.71 -9.19
C CYS A 160 -11.22 6.62 -9.99
N LEU A 161 -10.18 7.00 -10.75
CA LEU A 161 -9.35 6.07 -11.52
C LEU A 161 -8.25 5.40 -10.68
N HIS A 162 -8.11 5.72 -9.40
CA HIS A 162 -7.02 5.24 -8.56
C HIS A 162 -6.92 3.71 -8.58
N GLY A 163 -8.03 3.00 -8.47
CA GLY A 163 -8.06 1.53 -8.56
C GLY A 163 -7.49 1.00 -9.89
N VAL A 164 -7.78 1.69 -11.00
CA VAL A 164 -7.27 1.34 -12.34
C VAL A 164 -5.77 1.62 -12.41
N LEU A 165 -5.31 2.76 -11.87
CA LEU A 165 -3.88 3.10 -11.81
C LEU A 165 -3.09 2.07 -10.99
N ILE A 166 -3.63 1.61 -9.85
CA ILE A 166 -3.03 0.53 -9.06
C ILE A 166 -2.91 -0.75 -9.90
N PHE A 167 -3.95 -1.12 -10.66
CA PHE A 167 -3.92 -2.29 -11.53
C PHE A 167 -2.80 -2.18 -12.58
N PHE A 168 -2.64 -1.02 -13.22
CA PHE A 168 -1.54 -0.81 -14.16
C PHE A 168 -0.17 -0.97 -13.50
N VAL A 169 0.03 -0.39 -12.32
CA VAL A 169 1.30 -0.47 -11.58
C VAL A 169 1.62 -1.89 -11.10
N LEU A 170 0.64 -2.60 -10.55
CA LEU A 170 0.85 -3.92 -9.93
C LEU A 170 0.83 -5.08 -10.92
N ILE A 171 0.09 -4.96 -12.01
CA ILE A 171 -0.17 -6.07 -12.94
C ILE A 171 0.46 -5.75 -14.30
N VAL A 172 0.02 -4.67 -14.96
CA VAL A 172 0.37 -4.42 -16.36
C VAL A 172 1.84 -4.02 -16.53
N TRP A 173 2.40 -3.23 -15.62
CA TRP A 173 3.80 -2.79 -15.68
C TRP A 173 4.75 -3.67 -14.88
N ARG A 174 4.23 -4.60 -14.09
CA ARG A 174 5.05 -5.50 -13.30
C ARG A 174 5.67 -6.57 -14.19
N GLN A 175 6.99 -6.48 -14.39
CA GLN A 175 7.74 -7.39 -15.27
C GLN A 175 7.58 -8.87 -14.87
N ARG A 176 7.54 -9.17 -13.57
CA ARG A 176 7.23 -10.52 -13.06
C ARG A 176 5.95 -11.11 -13.65
N ILE A 177 4.87 -10.33 -13.67
CA ILE A 177 3.58 -10.78 -14.19
C ILE A 177 3.65 -11.00 -15.70
N LYS A 178 4.35 -10.12 -16.44
CA LYS A 178 4.58 -10.30 -17.88
C LYS A 178 5.35 -11.60 -18.16
N ARG A 179 6.37 -11.92 -17.36
CA ARG A 179 7.15 -13.13 -17.53
C ARG A 179 6.33 -14.39 -17.29
N GLU A 180 5.54 -14.43 -16.22
CA GLU A 180 4.63 -15.54 -15.89
C GLU A 180 3.54 -15.75 -16.94
N LEU A 181 3.07 -14.66 -17.55
CA LEU A 181 2.08 -14.68 -18.63
C LEU A 181 2.70 -14.97 -20.00
N SER A 182 4.02 -15.04 -20.13
CA SER A 182 4.70 -15.32 -21.40
C SER A 182 4.20 -16.62 -22.02
N GLY A 183 3.76 -16.55 -23.27
CA GLY A 183 3.26 -17.72 -24.02
C GLY A 183 1.91 -18.27 -23.55
N ARG A 184 1.31 -17.75 -22.47
CA ARG A 184 -0.02 -18.15 -22.01
C ARG A 184 -1.11 -17.41 -22.77
N LYS A 185 -2.28 -18.04 -22.93
CA LYS A 185 -3.50 -17.40 -23.42
C LYS A 185 -4.40 -17.06 -22.24
N VAL A 186 -4.80 -15.81 -22.11
CA VAL A 186 -5.80 -15.35 -21.13
C VAL A 186 -6.87 -14.57 -21.87
N LEU A 187 -8.14 -14.93 -21.65
CA LEU A 187 -9.30 -14.23 -22.23
C LEU A 187 -9.11 -13.87 -23.72
N CYS A 188 -8.71 -14.88 -24.51
CA CYS A 188 -8.46 -14.79 -25.96
C CYS A 188 -7.23 -13.99 -26.44
N PHE A 189 -6.50 -13.32 -25.55
CA PHE A 189 -5.24 -12.65 -25.88
C PHE A 189 -4.05 -13.61 -25.70
N ARG A 190 -3.18 -13.71 -26.72
CA ARG A 190 -1.92 -14.47 -26.63
C ARG A 190 -0.79 -13.49 -26.33
N TYR A 191 -0.20 -13.61 -25.15
CA TYR A 191 0.91 -12.75 -24.77
C TYR A 191 2.20 -13.11 -25.54
N PRO A 192 3.05 -12.11 -25.87
CA PRO A 192 4.28 -12.34 -26.62
C PRO A 192 5.23 -13.29 -25.89
N ALA A 193 5.80 -14.27 -26.60
CA ALA A 193 6.81 -15.16 -26.03
C ALA A 193 8.11 -14.43 -25.65
N SER A 194 8.37 -13.26 -26.25
CA SER A 194 9.50 -12.38 -25.90
C SER A 194 9.46 -11.91 -24.44
N TRP A 195 8.30 -11.95 -23.78
CA TRP A 195 8.19 -11.60 -22.36
C TRP A 195 8.90 -12.59 -21.43
N ALA A 196 9.26 -13.79 -21.91
CA ALA A 196 10.11 -14.72 -21.16
C ALA A 196 11.54 -14.18 -20.97
N GLN A 197 12.01 -13.33 -21.89
CA GLN A 197 13.34 -12.72 -21.86
C GLN A 197 13.37 -11.40 -21.10
N LEU A 198 12.23 -10.93 -20.57
CA LEU A 198 12.22 -9.78 -19.67
C LEU A 198 13.03 -10.15 -18.44
N LYS A 199 14.16 -9.47 -18.28
CA LYS A 199 15.07 -9.66 -17.15
C LYS A 199 14.34 -9.27 -15.87
N ASP A 200 13.93 -10.29 -15.11
CA ASP A 200 13.35 -10.13 -13.79
C ASP A 200 14.45 -10.36 -12.77
N ASP A 201 15.26 -9.30 -12.57
CA ASP A 201 16.36 -9.26 -11.60
C ASP A 201 15.91 -9.72 -10.19
N GLU A 202 14.60 -9.63 -9.87
CA GLU A 202 14.00 -10.05 -8.61
C GLU A 202 14.01 -11.58 -8.43
N GLN A 203 13.65 -12.35 -9.47
CA GLN A 203 13.50 -13.81 -9.36
C GLN A 203 14.73 -14.61 -9.79
N GLU A 204 15.55 -14.11 -10.73
CA GLU A 204 16.83 -14.78 -11.05
C GLU A 204 17.71 -14.84 -9.79
N GLN A 205 17.75 -13.76 -9.01
CA GLN A 205 18.52 -13.70 -7.76
C GLN A 205 17.87 -14.51 -6.62
N LEU A 206 16.53 -14.48 -6.49
CA LEU A 206 15.84 -15.30 -5.48
C LEU A 206 15.96 -16.81 -5.78
N ALA A 207 15.91 -17.21 -7.06
CA ALA A 207 16.08 -18.60 -7.49
C ALA A 207 17.53 -19.07 -7.36
N GLU A 208 18.52 -18.21 -7.62
CA GLU A 208 19.94 -18.49 -7.36
C GLU A 208 20.23 -18.63 -5.84
N GLU A 209 19.60 -17.81 -4.98
CA GLU A 209 19.73 -17.95 -3.53
C GLU A 209 19.00 -19.19 -2.97
N GLU A 210 17.85 -19.58 -3.55
CA GLU A 210 17.15 -20.85 -3.25
C GLU A 210 17.98 -22.07 -3.69
N ALA A 211 18.58 -22.02 -4.88
CA ALA A 211 19.45 -23.07 -5.41
C ALA A 211 20.77 -23.21 -4.61
N ALA A 212 21.24 -22.13 -3.99
CA ALA A 212 22.41 -22.13 -3.11
C ALA A 212 22.16 -22.75 -1.71
N GLY A 213 20.98 -23.33 -1.46
CA GLY A 213 20.69 -24.08 -0.23
C GLY A 213 20.52 -23.21 1.03
N ARG A 214 20.35 -21.90 0.89
CA ARG A 214 19.91 -21.03 1.99
C ARG A 214 18.40 -21.18 2.12
N ASP A 215 17.95 -22.00 3.05
CA ASP A 215 16.54 -22.26 3.40
C ASP A 215 15.73 -20.96 3.59
N TYR A 216 15.09 -20.49 2.51
CA TYR A 216 14.29 -19.26 2.48
C TYR A 216 12.94 -19.44 1.77
N GLY A 217 12.52 -20.67 1.44
CA GLY A 217 11.25 -20.96 0.76
C GLY A 217 9.97 -20.64 1.55
N LYS A 218 10.05 -19.85 2.63
CA LYS A 218 8.95 -19.62 3.59
C LYS A 218 8.48 -18.17 3.72
N TYR A 219 9.23 -17.20 3.17
CA TYR A 219 8.98 -15.77 3.38
C TYR A 219 7.90 -15.14 2.47
N ASP A 220 7.22 -15.94 1.63
CA ASP A 220 6.36 -15.44 0.54
C ASP A 220 4.85 -15.64 0.77
N LEU A 221 4.41 -15.89 2.00
CA LEU A 221 3.00 -16.20 2.29
C LEU A 221 2.07 -14.98 2.42
N ILE A 222 2.60 -13.75 2.47
CA ILE A 222 1.76 -12.54 2.54
C ILE A 222 1.50 -11.97 1.13
N ILE A 223 2.20 -12.47 0.12
CA ILE A 223 2.16 -11.97 -1.26
C ILE A 223 2.20 -13.15 -2.25
N LYS A 224 1.33 -14.14 -2.02
CA LYS A 224 0.85 -15.02 -3.08
C LYS A 224 -0.60 -14.69 -3.35
#